data_AF-A0A8T7BM00-F1
#
_entry.id   AF-A0A8T7BM00-F1
#
_cell.length_a   1.000
_cell.length_b   1.000
_cell.length_c   1.000
_cell.angle_alpha   90.00
_cell.angle_beta   90.00
_cell.angle_gamma   90.00
#
_symmetry.space_group_name_H-M   'P 1'
#
loop_
_entity.id
_entity.type
_entity.pdbx_description
1 polymer ?
#
loop_
_entity_poly.entity_id
_entity_poly.type
_entity_poly.pdbx_seq_one_letter_code
_entity_poly.pdbx_strand_id
1 'polypeptide(L)'
;PWNSDPLIQQAIQKAFEIRKVEARIIFENDLVNIPKEDMQALTDAKALFKAGDGQQESSAFCERLCAFPDFNVYKEFVRNTDPVYYHATWPEVNYPNEKTAELDRNYWSAASNAVIAYLDEHPEVDKVFYRTGGRTNTKSSLKHQGTKFIGNYTYVNHYDLMSQVPNVPADVWRMLEGKIIDPLAYSDRYEASDPEGTVLWSDITPEEAQSWGDGSYQQGHLYMLPSQASGRYPYSRINYPAISDNWIEPKQTRTHGIVASTNSHATNHARIEVHLKEGYIDKIVGGGLYGDGMRVSMQYPNINTMLWPFQKKPGFWWLYEAGTGTNPKYFKHPQEILTGQNLSERNA
;
A
#
# COMPACT_ATOMS: atom_id res chain seq x y z
N PRO A 1 -8.96 14.71 -0.95
CA PRO A 1 -9.42 14.42 0.43
C PRO A 1 -10.21 15.60 0.98
N TRP A 2 -11.30 15.38 1.74
CA TRP A 2 -12.14 16.46 2.28
C TRP A 2 -11.38 17.44 3.21
N ASN A 3 -10.29 16.95 3.81
CA ASN A 3 -9.41 17.65 4.74
C ASN A 3 -8.13 18.21 4.10
N SER A 4 -8.02 18.27 2.76
CA SER A 4 -6.86 18.91 2.14
C SER A 4 -6.76 20.39 2.52
N ASP A 5 -5.54 20.90 2.68
CA ASP A 5 -5.26 22.29 3.06
C ASP A 5 -5.77 23.27 1.98
N PRO A 6 -6.74 24.16 2.31
CA PRO A 6 -7.32 25.09 1.35
C PRO A 6 -6.30 26.02 0.69
N LEU A 7 -5.26 26.46 1.41
CA LEU A 7 -4.24 27.34 0.85
C LEU A 7 -3.41 26.59 -0.21
N ILE A 8 -3.09 25.32 0.06
CA ILE A 8 -2.38 24.46 -0.89
C ILE A 8 -3.25 24.23 -2.13
N GLN A 9 -4.55 23.93 -1.95
CA GLN A 9 -5.46 23.75 -3.09
C GLN A 9 -5.53 25.01 -3.97
N GLN A 10 -5.69 26.19 -3.36
CA GLN A 10 -5.69 27.46 -4.08
C GLN A 10 -4.37 27.71 -4.82
N ALA A 11 -3.24 27.42 -4.19
CA ALA A 11 -1.93 27.58 -4.82
C ALA A 11 -1.76 26.66 -6.05
N ILE A 12 -2.22 25.40 -5.95
CA ILE A 12 -2.18 24.45 -7.07
C ILE A 12 -3.10 24.91 -8.21
N GLN A 13 -4.34 25.31 -7.91
CA GLN A 13 -5.26 25.84 -8.92
C GLN A 13 -4.63 27.05 -9.64
N LYS A 14 -4.06 27.98 -8.88
CA LYS A 14 -3.42 29.16 -9.45
C LYS A 14 -2.20 28.82 -10.31
N ALA A 15 -1.42 27.82 -9.91
CA ALA A 15 -0.27 27.35 -10.66
C ALA A 15 -0.67 26.78 -12.03
N PHE A 16 -1.80 26.07 -12.13
CA PHE A 16 -2.34 25.58 -13.40
C PHE A 16 -2.91 26.72 -14.26
N GLU A 17 -3.64 27.67 -13.67
CA GLU A 17 -4.15 28.85 -14.39
C GLU A 17 -3.03 29.66 -15.07
N ILE A 18 -1.93 29.89 -14.36
CA ILE A 18 -0.75 30.60 -14.91
C ILE A 18 -0.17 29.86 -16.13
N ARG A 19 -0.28 28.54 -16.15
CA ARG A 19 0.14 27.68 -17.26
C ARG A 19 -0.93 27.55 -18.36
N LYS A 20 -2.02 28.31 -18.26
CA LYS A 20 -3.17 28.30 -19.19
C LYS A 20 -3.87 26.94 -19.24
N VAL A 21 -3.87 26.23 -18.11
CA VAL A 21 -4.62 24.99 -17.92
C VAL A 21 -5.79 25.29 -17.00
N GLU A 22 -7.00 24.99 -17.44
CA GLU A 22 -8.18 25.03 -16.58
C GLU A 22 -8.08 23.89 -15.56
N ALA A 23 -8.02 24.24 -14.27
CA ALA A 23 -7.99 23.27 -13.18
C ALA A 23 -9.22 23.45 -12.30
N ARG A 24 -9.93 22.34 -12.07
CA ARG A 24 -11.07 22.25 -11.17
C ARG A 24 -10.67 21.39 -9.97
N ILE A 25 -10.62 21.99 -8.79
CA ILE A 25 -10.40 21.24 -7.53
C ILE A 25 -11.76 21.03 -6.90
N ILE A 26 -12.14 19.77 -6.75
CA ILE A 26 -13.42 19.35 -6.18
C ILE A 26 -13.14 18.34 -5.08
N PHE A 27 -13.74 18.56 -3.93
CA PHE A 27 -13.62 17.64 -2.81
C PHE A 27 -14.64 16.52 -2.94
N GLU A 28 -14.23 15.30 -2.60
CA GLU A 28 -15.10 14.11 -2.69
C GLU A 28 -16.38 14.30 -1.88
N ASN A 29 -16.29 14.87 -0.66
CA ASN A 29 -17.45 15.12 0.19
C ASN A 29 -18.46 16.09 -0.46
N ASP A 30 -17.98 17.06 -1.24
CA ASP A 30 -18.84 18.02 -1.93
C ASP A 30 -19.62 17.33 -3.07
N LEU A 31 -18.98 16.42 -3.81
CA LEU A 31 -19.63 15.63 -4.87
C LEU A 31 -20.74 14.72 -4.33
N VAL A 32 -20.60 14.21 -3.11
CA VAL A 32 -21.59 13.35 -2.47
C VAL A 32 -22.53 14.12 -1.53
N ASN A 33 -22.46 15.45 -1.49
CA ASN A 33 -23.26 16.32 -0.62
C ASN A 33 -23.17 15.96 0.87
N ILE A 34 -21.98 15.57 1.33
CA ILE A 34 -21.71 15.25 2.73
C ILE A 34 -20.99 16.44 3.38
N PRO A 35 -21.59 17.04 4.44
CA PRO A 35 -20.97 18.12 5.20
C PRO A 35 -19.61 17.71 5.78
N LYS A 36 -18.68 18.67 5.87
CA LYS A 36 -17.34 18.43 6.44
C LYS A 36 -17.41 18.03 7.92
N GLU A 37 -18.42 18.49 8.64
CA GLU A 37 -18.65 18.14 10.04
C GLU A 37 -18.98 16.64 10.20
N ASP A 38 -19.75 16.07 9.27
CA ASP A 38 -20.04 14.63 9.27
C ASP A 38 -18.78 13.81 8.96
N MET A 39 -17.94 14.29 8.03
CA MET A 39 -16.64 13.68 7.72
C MET A 39 -15.68 13.76 8.91
N GLN A 40 -15.64 14.89 9.61
CA GLN A 40 -14.84 15.05 10.83
C GLN A 40 -15.33 14.12 11.94
N ALA A 41 -16.64 14.04 12.19
CA ALA A 41 -17.21 13.13 13.17
C ALA A 41 -16.88 11.65 12.88
N LEU A 42 -16.88 11.27 11.58
CA LEU A 42 -16.43 9.96 11.16
C LEU A 42 -14.93 9.74 11.44
N THR A 43 -14.08 10.71 11.08
CA THR A 43 -12.64 10.62 11.35
C THR A 43 -12.35 10.51 12.85
N ASP A 44 -13.02 11.30 13.69
CA ASP A 44 -12.85 11.27 15.13
C ASP A 44 -13.31 9.94 15.73
N ALA A 45 -14.46 9.41 15.29
CA ALA A 45 -14.94 8.11 15.73
C ALA A 45 -13.96 6.97 15.39
N LYS A 46 -13.26 7.09 14.25
CA LYS A 46 -12.30 6.09 13.76
C LYS A 46 -10.87 6.30 14.26
N ALA A 47 -10.59 7.39 14.96
CA ALA A 47 -9.29 7.71 15.54
C ALA A 47 -9.02 6.88 16.82
N LEU A 48 -9.16 5.57 16.74
CA LEU A 48 -9.03 4.64 17.87
C LEU A 48 -7.57 4.30 18.20
N PHE A 49 -6.66 4.52 17.25
CA PHE A 49 -5.30 4.03 17.31
C PHE A 49 -4.26 5.16 17.44
N LYS A 50 -3.10 4.80 17.98
CA LYS A 50 -1.94 5.68 18.20
C LYS A 50 -0.74 5.20 17.40
N ALA A 51 0.29 6.04 17.36
CA ALA A 51 1.57 5.82 16.67
C ALA A 51 2.37 4.56 17.11
N GLY A 52 1.96 3.85 18.15
CA GLY A 52 2.59 2.62 18.64
C GLY A 52 1.74 1.36 18.48
N ASP A 53 0.53 1.47 17.91
CA ASP A 53 -0.42 0.36 17.77
C ASP A 53 -0.16 -0.46 16.50
N GLY A 54 1.07 -0.96 16.34
CA GLY A 54 1.54 -1.76 15.19
C GLY A 54 0.57 -2.82 14.71
N GLN A 55 -0.07 -3.51 15.65
CA GLN A 55 -1.02 -4.59 15.39
C GLN A 55 -2.17 -4.19 14.45
N GLN A 56 -2.53 -2.90 14.39
CA GLN A 56 -3.57 -2.39 13.51
C GLN A 56 -3.31 -2.71 12.04
N GLU A 57 -2.05 -2.88 11.62
CA GLU A 57 -1.78 -3.27 10.24
C GLU A 57 -2.52 -4.56 9.87
N SER A 58 -2.67 -5.50 10.80
CA SER A 58 -3.43 -6.73 10.57
C SER A 58 -4.92 -6.46 10.29
N SER A 59 -5.52 -5.44 10.88
CA SER A 59 -6.92 -5.08 10.57
C SER A 59 -7.04 -4.47 9.17
N ALA A 60 -6.10 -3.61 8.78
CA ALA A 60 -6.15 -2.94 7.49
C ALA A 60 -5.72 -3.86 6.33
N PHE A 61 -4.69 -4.68 6.53
CA PHE A 61 -4.09 -5.52 5.51
C PHE A 61 -4.69 -6.92 5.50
N CYS A 62 -4.90 -7.57 6.64
CA CYS A 62 -5.45 -8.92 6.56
C CYS A 62 -6.93 -8.99 6.21
N GLU A 63 -7.73 -7.99 6.58
CA GLU A 63 -9.12 -7.94 6.15
C GLU A 63 -9.28 -7.70 4.64
N ARG A 64 -8.33 -6.97 4.04
CA ARG A 64 -8.42 -6.55 2.63
C ARG A 64 -7.55 -7.35 1.68
N LEU A 65 -6.42 -7.88 2.14
CA LEU A 65 -5.33 -8.40 1.31
C LEU A 65 -4.83 -9.78 1.75
N CYS A 66 -4.94 -10.16 3.02
CA CYS A 66 -4.62 -11.53 3.41
C CYS A 66 -5.69 -12.43 2.78
N ALA A 67 -5.29 -13.23 1.79
CA ALA A 67 -6.16 -14.08 1.00
C ALA A 67 -6.63 -15.32 1.79
N PHE A 68 -7.01 -15.13 3.06
CA PHE A 68 -7.71 -16.14 3.83
C PHE A 68 -9.02 -16.46 3.10
N PRO A 69 -9.35 -17.74 2.88
CA PRO A 69 -10.60 -18.12 2.23
C PRO A 69 -11.84 -17.55 2.94
N ASP A 70 -11.79 -17.45 4.26
CA ASP A 70 -12.78 -16.76 5.09
C ASP A 70 -12.08 -16.01 6.23
N PHE A 71 -12.06 -14.68 6.14
CA PHE A 71 -11.42 -13.83 7.15
C PHE A 71 -12.18 -13.81 8.48
N ASN A 72 -13.49 -14.05 8.50
CA ASN A 72 -14.26 -14.11 9.74
C ASN A 72 -13.89 -15.33 10.57
N VAL A 73 -13.63 -16.47 9.91
CA VAL A 73 -13.13 -17.68 10.59
C VAL A 73 -11.76 -17.43 11.22
N TYR A 74 -10.86 -16.76 10.49
CA TYR A 74 -9.56 -16.35 11.04
C TYR A 74 -9.72 -15.40 12.23
N LYS A 75 -10.58 -14.38 12.11
CA LYS A 75 -10.85 -13.41 13.18
C LYS A 75 -11.40 -14.08 14.44
N GLU A 76 -12.30 -15.06 14.29
CA GLU A 76 -12.83 -15.86 15.40
C GLU A 76 -11.77 -16.78 16.02
N PHE A 77 -10.91 -17.39 15.20
CA PHE A 77 -9.76 -18.14 15.69
C PHE A 77 -8.85 -17.27 16.57
N VAL A 78 -8.52 -16.05 16.10
CA VAL A 78 -7.70 -15.10 16.86
C VAL A 78 -8.39 -14.72 18.17
N ARG A 79 -9.69 -14.41 18.14
CA ARG A 79 -10.48 -14.10 19.34
C ARG A 79 -10.38 -15.19 20.40
N ASN A 80 -10.45 -16.46 19.99
CA ASN A 80 -10.39 -17.60 20.89
C ASN A 80 -8.97 -17.93 21.36
N THR A 81 -7.95 -17.59 20.57
CA THR A 81 -6.55 -17.94 20.86
C THR A 81 -5.87 -16.86 21.70
N ASP A 82 -6.09 -15.59 21.36
CA ASP A 82 -5.53 -14.44 22.06
C ASP A 82 -6.54 -13.28 22.08
N PRO A 83 -7.43 -13.24 23.08
CA PRO A 83 -8.42 -12.19 23.22
C PRO A 83 -7.81 -10.78 23.38
N VAL A 84 -6.62 -10.69 23.99
CA VAL A 84 -5.95 -9.40 24.22
C VAL A 84 -5.50 -8.81 22.88
N TYR A 85 -4.79 -9.61 22.07
CA TYR A 85 -4.41 -9.22 20.72
C TYR A 85 -5.64 -8.94 19.84
N TYR A 86 -6.69 -9.76 19.93
CA TYR A 86 -7.94 -9.54 19.19
C TYR A 86 -8.53 -8.15 19.46
N HIS A 87 -8.73 -7.79 20.74
CA HIS A 87 -9.33 -6.50 21.11
C HIS A 87 -8.44 -5.32 20.77
N ALA A 88 -7.11 -5.49 20.82
CA ALA A 88 -6.16 -4.47 20.42
C ALA A 88 -6.06 -4.27 18.90
N THR A 89 -6.46 -5.26 18.10
CA THR A 89 -6.38 -5.25 16.63
C THR A 89 -7.70 -4.81 15.99
N TRP A 90 -8.83 -5.29 16.50
CA TRP A 90 -10.17 -4.96 16.00
C TRP A 90 -11.05 -4.35 17.10
N PRO A 91 -10.70 -3.14 17.60
CA PRO A 91 -11.57 -2.42 18.51
C PRO A 91 -12.88 -2.06 17.82
N GLU A 92 -13.96 -2.04 18.60
CA GLU A 92 -15.26 -1.59 18.10
C GLU A 92 -15.24 -0.07 17.90
N VAL A 93 -15.71 0.37 16.75
CA VAL A 93 -15.88 1.81 16.46
C VAL A 93 -17.18 2.28 17.11
N ASN A 94 -17.05 3.20 18.06
CA ASN A 94 -18.18 3.85 18.69
C ASN A 94 -18.63 5.05 17.84
N TYR A 95 -19.51 4.78 16.87
CA TYR A 95 -20.09 5.85 16.06
C TYR A 95 -21.03 6.73 16.92
N PRO A 96 -21.01 8.06 16.73
CA PRO A 96 -21.88 8.96 17.48
C PRO A 96 -23.37 8.79 17.16
N ASN A 97 -23.70 8.25 15.98
CA ASN A 97 -25.06 7.93 15.55
C ASN A 97 -25.04 6.99 14.33
N GLU A 98 -26.21 6.43 13.96
CA GLU A 98 -26.35 5.51 12.82
C GLU A 98 -25.97 6.16 11.49
N LYS A 99 -26.24 7.46 11.31
CA LYS A 99 -25.88 8.20 10.09
C LYS A 99 -24.36 8.17 9.86
N THR A 100 -23.54 8.35 10.90
CA THR A 100 -22.07 8.25 10.79
C THR A 100 -21.62 6.83 10.48
N ALA A 101 -22.30 5.81 11.03
CA ALA A 101 -22.01 4.41 10.71
C ALA A 101 -22.36 4.05 9.25
N GLU A 102 -23.50 4.53 8.75
CA GLU A 102 -23.90 4.39 7.35
C GLU A 102 -22.94 5.10 6.40
N LEU A 103 -22.47 6.29 6.79
CA LEU A 103 -21.47 7.04 6.05
C LEU A 103 -20.20 6.20 5.86
N ASP A 104 -19.65 5.60 6.91
CA ASP A 104 -18.42 4.78 6.80
C ASP A 104 -18.57 3.62 5.81
N ARG A 105 -19.72 2.92 5.88
CA ARG A 105 -20.01 1.77 5.02
C ARG A 105 -20.12 2.13 3.55
N ASN A 106 -20.64 3.31 3.23
CA ASN A 106 -21.04 3.66 1.87
C ASN A 106 -20.14 4.69 1.18
N TYR A 107 -19.34 5.45 1.94
CA TYR A 107 -18.61 6.62 1.43
C TYR A 107 -17.75 6.31 0.20
N TRP A 108 -16.98 5.23 0.22
CA TRP A 108 -16.06 4.89 -0.87
C TRP A 108 -16.75 4.65 -2.21
N SER A 109 -17.84 3.89 -2.19
CA SER A 109 -18.63 3.60 -3.39
C SER A 109 -19.39 4.85 -3.86
N ALA A 110 -19.93 5.62 -2.92
CA ALA A 110 -20.61 6.88 -3.21
C ALA A 110 -19.67 7.89 -3.89
N ALA A 111 -18.47 8.09 -3.33
CA ALA A 111 -17.47 9.02 -3.86
C ALA A 111 -17.02 8.63 -5.29
N SER A 112 -16.69 7.35 -5.53
CA SER A 112 -16.32 6.90 -6.87
C SER A 112 -17.46 7.05 -7.88
N ASN A 113 -18.70 6.71 -7.51
CA ASN A 113 -19.85 6.90 -8.41
C ASN A 113 -20.12 8.37 -8.70
N ALA A 114 -19.98 9.26 -7.71
CA ALA A 114 -20.17 10.70 -7.89
C ALA A 114 -19.09 11.32 -8.81
N VAL A 115 -17.84 10.87 -8.69
CA VAL A 115 -16.77 11.28 -9.63
C VAL A 115 -17.08 10.82 -11.05
N ILE A 116 -17.57 9.58 -11.24
CA ILE A 116 -17.97 9.09 -12.56
C ILE A 116 -19.09 9.97 -13.14
N ALA A 117 -20.15 10.23 -12.36
CA ALA A 117 -21.28 11.06 -12.79
C ALA A 117 -20.82 12.48 -13.19
N TYR A 118 -19.96 13.10 -12.38
CA TYR A 118 -19.37 14.39 -12.70
C TYR A 118 -18.59 14.36 -14.03
N LEU A 119 -17.79 13.31 -14.27
CA LEU A 119 -17.02 13.18 -15.52
C LEU A 119 -17.88 12.86 -16.75
N ASP A 120 -19.06 12.25 -16.56
CA ASP A 120 -20.06 12.03 -17.60
C ASP A 120 -20.76 13.36 -17.97
N GLU A 121 -21.07 14.21 -16.99
CA GLU A 121 -21.68 15.53 -17.18
C GLU A 121 -20.69 16.59 -17.72
N HIS A 122 -19.40 16.38 -17.51
CA HIS A 122 -18.32 17.26 -17.93
C HIS A 122 -17.38 16.58 -18.95
N PRO A 123 -17.85 16.33 -20.19
CA PRO A 123 -17.05 15.68 -21.21
C PRO A 123 -15.79 16.48 -21.59
N GLU A 124 -15.77 17.79 -21.34
CA GLU A 124 -14.61 18.67 -21.56
C GLU A 124 -13.43 18.40 -20.62
N VAL A 125 -13.62 17.63 -19.55
CA VAL A 125 -12.51 17.23 -18.66
C VAL A 125 -11.72 16.10 -19.31
N ASP A 126 -10.50 16.39 -19.75
CA ASP A 126 -9.63 15.42 -20.44
C ASP A 126 -8.85 14.49 -19.49
N LYS A 127 -8.54 14.96 -18.28
CA LYS A 127 -7.61 14.30 -17.35
C LYS A 127 -8.06 14.47 -15.91
N VAL A 128 -7.88 13.43 -15.09
CA VAL A 128 -8.19 13.45 -13.66
C VAL A 128 -7.03 12.92 -12.81
N PHE A 129 -6.73 13.66 -11.75
CA PHE A 129 -5.95 13.17 -10.61
C PHE A 129 -6.92 12.81 -9.48
N TYR A 130 -6.87 11.60 -8.95
CA TYR A 130 -7.86 11.11 -7.98
C TYR A 130 -7.23 10.23 -6.91
N ARG A 131 -7.67 10.39 -5.64
CA ARG A 131 -7.14 9.73 -4.43
C ARG A 131 -5.64 9.92 -4.22
N THR A 132 -5.11 9.51 -3.07
CA THR A 132 -3.69 9.69 -2.72
C THR A 132 -2.81 8.49 -3.10
N GLY A 133 -3.37 7.29 -3.25
CA GLY A 133 -2.59 6.09 -3.59
C GLY A 133 -3.39 5.00 -4.31
N GLY A 134 -2.74 3.84 -4.50
CA GLY A 134 -3.37 2.65 -5.08
C GLY A 134 -3.81 2.86 -6.53
N ARG A 135 -2.91 3.33 -7.40
CA ARG A 135 -3.17 3.72 -8.80
C ARG A 135 -4.07 2.74 -9.56
N THR A 136 -3.77 1.44 -9.50
CA THR A 136 -4.54 0.40 -10.21
C THR A 136 -5.98 0.29 -9.74
N ASN A 137 -6.19 0.24 -8.41
CA ASN A 137 -7.52 0.17 -7.82
C ASN A 137 -8.30 1.47 -8.05
N THR A 138 -7.63 2.61 -7.97
CA THR A 138 -8.22 3.92 -8.22
C THR A 138 -8.69 4.04 -9.67
N LYS A 139 -7.85 3.69 -10.64
CA LYS A 139 -8.21 3.64 -12.07
C LYS A 139 -9.41 2.71 -12.31
N SER A 140 -9.36 1.49 -11.76
CA SER A 140 -10.45 0.51 -11.90
C SER A 140 -11.76 1.03 -11.33
N SER A 141 -11.72 1.74 -10.20
CA SER A 141 -12.92 2.31 -9.56
C SER A 141 -13.65 3.35 -10.41
N LEU A 142 -12.99 3.94 -11.41
CA LEU A 142 -13.57 4.92 -12.33
C LEU A 142 -14.23 4.28 -13.57
N LYS A 143 -14.23 2.95 -13.69
CA LYS A 143 -14.93 2.20 -14.76
C LYS A 143 -14.61 2.75 -16.16
N HIS A 144 -15.62 3.13 -16.95
CA HIS A 144 -15.46 3.65 -18.32
C HIS A 144 -14.72 5.00 -18.36
N GLN A 145 -14.71 5.76 -17.26
CA GLN A 145 -13.96 7.02 -17.13
C GLN A 145 -12.49 6.80 -16.72
N GLY A 146 -12.07 5.55 -16.46
CA GLY A 146 -10.70 5.22 -16.06
C GLY A 146 -9.63 5.57 -17.10
N THR A 147 -10.00 5.86 -18.35
CA THR A 147 -9.08 6.34 -19.40
C THR A 147 -8.62 7.79 -19.15
N LYS A 148 -9.42 8.59 -18.43
CA LYS A 148 -9.06 9.96 -18.04
C LYS A 148 -8.10 10.00 -16.84
N PHE A 149 -7.95 8.90 -16.11
CA PHE A 149 -7.10 8.83 -14.92
C PHE A 149 -5.62 8.86 -15.29
N ILE A 150 -4.92 9.90 -14.83
CA ILE A 150 -3.50 10.09 -15.12
C ILE A 150 -2.59 9.90 -13.90
N GLY A 151 -3.17 9.82 -12.69
CA GLY A 151 -2.40 9.56 -11.48
C GLY A 151 -3.16 9.89 -10.20
N ASN A 152 -2.54 9.58 -9.07
CA ASN A 152 -3.03 10.00 -7.77
C ASN A 152 -2.76 11.50 -7.54
N TYR A 153 -3.62 12.15 -6.76
CA TYR A 153 -3.46 13.54 -6.33
C TYR A 153 -2.65 13.58 -5.04
N THR A 154 -1.47 14.21 -5.09
CA THR A 154 -0.48 14.17 -4.01
C THR A 154 -0.29 15.50 -3.27
N TYR A 155 -0.96 16.60 -3.67
CA TYR A 155 -0.82 17.91 -3.02
C TYR A 155 -1.89 18.14 -1.96
N VAL A 156 -1.86 17.40 -0.84
CA VAL A 156 -2.90 17.45 0.19
C VAL A 156 -2.58 18.51 1.25
N ASN A 157 -1.32 18.64 1.65
CA ASN A 157 -0.90 19.52 2.74
C ASN A 157 0.47 20.19 2.45
N HIS A 158 0.97 20.97 3.42
CA HIS A 158 2.24 21.68 3.29
C HIS A 158 3.46 20.75 3.21
N TYR A 159 3.44 19.56 3.84
CA TYR A 159 4.52 18.58 3.71
C TYR A 159 4.63 18.07 2.29
N ASP A 160 3.51 17.85 1.61
CA ASP A 160 3.50 17.42 0.20
C ASP A 160 4.12 18.48 -0.70
N LEU A 161 3.81 19.76 -0.47
CA LEU A 161 4.39 20.88 -1.20
C LEU A 161 5.91 20.98 -0.94
N MET A 162 6.32 20.88 0.32
CA MET A 162 7.71 20.97 0.74
C MET A 162 8.56 19.79 0.27
N SER A 163 7.95 18.60 0.17
CA SER A 163 8.61 17.41 -0.37
C SER A 163 9.10 17.66 -1.79
N GLN A 164 8.36 18.44 -2.58
CA GLN A 164 8.61 18.63 -4.01
C GLN A 164 8.78 17.31 -4.77
N VAL A 165 8.15 16.23 -4.30
CA VAL A 165 8.17 14.91 -4.93
C VAL A 165 7.87 14.99 -6.42
N PRO A 166 6.82 15.73 -6.88
CA PRO A 166 6.51 15.81 -8.31
C PRO A 166 7.53 16.60 -9.14
N ASN A 167 8.47 17.30 -8.50
CA ASN A 167 9.53 18.02 -9.20
C ASN A 167 10.70 17.11 -9.61
N VAL A 168 10.71 15.82 -9.21
CA VAL A 168 11.69 14.86 -9.76
C VAL A 168 11.27 14.56 -11.21
N PRO A 169 12.08 14.90 -12.23
CA PRO A 169 11.71 14.66 -13.61
C PRO A 169 11.47 13.17 -13.85
N ALA A 170 10.31 12.82 -14.41
CA ALA A 170 9.87 11.44 -14.52
C ALA A 170 10.77 10.59 -15.44
N ASP A 171 11.41 11.21 -16.42
CA ASP A 171 12.42 10.61 -17.30
C ASP A 171 13.72 10.29 -16.56
N VAL A 172 14.22 11.21 -15.74
CA VAL A 172 15.38 10.99 -14.87
C VAL A 172 15.09 9.89 -13.86
N TRP A 173 13.90 9.91 -13.24
CA TRP A 173 13.47 8.88 -12.30
C TRP A 173 13.43 7.50 -12.96
N ARG A 174 12.78 7.39 -14.12
CA ARG A 174 12.75 6.12 -14.90
C ARG A 174 14.14 5.65 -15.33
N MET A 175 15.03 6.57 -15.69
CA MET A 175 16.42 6.22 -16.03
C MET A 175 17.16 5.64 -14.82
N LEU A 176 17.01 6.23 -13.64
CA LEU A 176 17.61 5.72 -12.40
C LEU A 176 17.07 4.34 -12.05
N GLU A 177 15.76 4.16 -12.09
CA GLU A 177 15.11 2.85 -11.85
C GLU A 177 15.55 1.80 -12.86
N GLY A 178 15.68 2.17 -14.13
CA GLY A 178 16.20 1.28 -15.16
C GLY A 178 17.60 0.77 -14.82
N LYS A 179 18.50 1.65 -14.36
CA LYS A 179 19.85 1.27 -13.93
C LYS A 179 19.87 0.33 -12.71
N ILE A 180 18.85 0.41 -11.84
CA ILE A 180 18.68 -0.51 -10.71
C ILE A 180 18.18 -1.87 -11.18
N ILE A 181 17.25 -1.90 -12.15
CA ILE A 181 16.58 -3.12 -12.62
C ILE A 181 17.44 -3.93 -13.59
N ASP A 182 18.12 -3.28 -14.53
CA ASP A 182 18.90 -3.94 -15.59
C ASP A 182 19.87 -5.03 -15.07
N PRO A 183 20.61 -4.85 -13.95
CA PRO A 183 21.48 -5.91 -13.42
C PRO A 183 20.74 -7.10 -12.78
N LEU A 184 19.47 -6.97 -12.40
CA LEU A 184 18.72 -8.01 -11.69
C LEU A 184 18.57 -9.29 -12.54
N ALA A 185 18.46 -9.13 -13.86
CA ALA A 185 18.40 -10.24 -14.83
C ALA A 185 19.66 -11.15 -14.83
N TYR A 186 20.75 -10.69 -14.21
CA TYR A 186 22.05 -11.34 -14.22
C TYR A 186 22.56 -11.67 -12.81
N SER A 187 21.71 -11.51 -11.79
CA SER A 187 22.08 -11.78 -10.40
C SER A 187 21.92 -13.27 -10.08
N ASP A 188 22.93 -13.84 -9.41
CA ASP A 188 22.92 -15.21 -8.91
C ASP A 188 22.65 -15.27 -7.39
N ARG A 189 22.60 -14.11 -6.73
CA ARG A 189 22.38 -13.98 -5.30
C ARG A 189 21.78 -12.63 -4.93
N TYR A 190 20.88 -12.63 -3.97
CA TYR A 190 20.37 -11.46 -3.29
C TYR A 190 20.86 -11.47 -1.84
N GLU A 191 21.30 -10.31 -1.35
CA GLU A 191 21.62 -10.08 0.06
C GLU A 191 21.08 -8.71 0.48
N ALA A 192 20.56 -8.62 1.70
CA ALA A 192 20.18 -7.34 2.31
C ALA A 192 20.54 -7.33 3.79
N SER A 193 21.02 -6.18 4.28
CA SER A 193 21.24 -5.98 5.70
C SER A 193 20.99 -4.53 6.11
N ASP A 194 20.65 -4.31 7.38
CA ASP A 194 20.44 -2.99 7.94
C ASP A 194 20.95 -2.88 9.39
N PRO A 195 21.06 -1.66 9.96
CA PRO A 195 21.46 -1.46 11.34
C PRO A 195 20.47 -1.94 12.41
N GLU A 196 19.20 -2.24 12.07
CA GLU A 196 18.22 -2.81 13.02
C GLU A 196 18.45 -4.31 13.26
N GLY A 197 19.27 -4.94 12.41
CA GLY A 197 19.68 -6.34 12.49
C GLY A 197 19.04 -7.22 11.43
N THR A 198 18.43 -6.65 10.39
CA THR A 198 18.02 -7.43 9.22
C THR A 198 19.27 -7.99 8.56
N VAL A 199 19.21 -9.28 8.21
CA VAL A 199 20.20 -9.96 7.39
C VAL A 199 19.44 -11.00 6.58
N LEU A 200 19.29 -10.78 5.28
CA LEU A 200 18.59 -11.68 4.37
C LEU A 200 19.53 -12.12 3.27
N TRP A 201 19.33 -13.34 2.79
CA TRP A 201 19.96 -13.78 1.56
C TRP A 201 19.12 -14.84 0.83
N SER A 202 19.36 -14.97 -0.47
CA SER A 202 18.83 -16.04 -1.31
C SER A 202 19.77 -16.28 -2.48
N ASP A 203 20.03 -17.55 -2.80
CA ASP A 203 20.60 -17.89 -4.09
C ASP A 203 19.49 -17.75 -5.15
N ILE A 204 19.84 -17.16 -6.29
CA ILE A 204 18.91 -16.81 -7.37
C ILE A 204 19.25 -17.67 -8.58
N THR A 205 18.30 -18.47 -9.03
CA THR A 205 18.47 -19.24 -10.27
C THR A 205 18.44 -18.32 -11.49
N PRO A 206 19.06 -18.72 -12.63
CA PRO A 206 18.97 -17.92 -13.86
C PRO A 206 17.53 -17.60 -14.28
N GLU A 207 16.59 -18.53 -14.07
CA GLU A 207 15.17 -18.31 -14.39
C GLU A 207 14.50 -17.29 -13.46
N GLU A 208 14.81 -17.32 -12.16
CA GLU A 208 14.36 -16.32 -11.21
C GLU A 208 14.95 -14.95 -11.52
N ALA A 209 16.23 -14.88 -11.86
CA ALA A 209 16.91 -13.63 -12.23
C ALA A 209 16.22 -12.96 -13.44
N GLN A 210 15.97 -13.72 -14.51
CA GLN A 210 15.26 -13.21 -15.68
C GLN A 210 13.85 -12.72 -15.32
N SER A 211 13.09 -13.53 -14.56
CA SER A 211 11.75 -13.13 -14.08
C SER A 211 11.80 -11.86 -13.22
N TRP A 212 12.87 -11.71 -12.43
CA TRP A 212 13.09 -10.54 -11.59
C TRP A 212 13.33 -9.30 -12.44
N GLY A 213 14.25 -9.34 -13.40
CA GLY A 213 14.52 -8.23 -14.32
C GLY A 213 13.27 -7.78 -15.10
N ASP A 214 12.49 -8.72 -15.61
CA ASP A 214 11.27 -8.43 -16.38
C ASP A 214 10.12 -7.86 -15.52
N GLY A 215 10.03 -8.34 -14.28
CA GLY A 215 8.90 -8.10 -13.40
C GLY A 215 9.08 -6.96 -12.39
N SER A 216 10.31 -6.49 -12.16
CA SER A 216 10.64 -5.59 -11.05
C SER A 216 9.98 -4.23 -11.08
N TYR A 217 9.57 -3.77 -12.27
CA TYR A 217 9.21 -2.38 -12.46
C TYR A 217 7.81 -2.08 -11.92
N GLN A 218 7.75 -1.26 -10.86
CA GLN A 218 6.63 -0.40 -10.52
C GLN A 218 7.25 0.95 -10.14
N GLN A 219 6.94 2.01 -10.89
CA GLN A 219 7.54 3.33 -10.64
C GLN A 219 7.40 3.71 -9.17
N GLY A 220 8.53 4.00 -8.53
CA GLY A 220 8.63 4.39 -7.13
C GLY A 220 8.52 3.30 -6.09
N HIS A 221 8.29 2.06 -6.50
CA HIS A 221 8.14 0.91 -5.61
C HIS A 221 8.69 -0.33 -6.31
N LEU A 222 10.00 -0.37 -6.56
CA LEU A 222 10.61 -1.47 -7.30
C LEU A 222 10.47 -2.78 -6.51
N TYR A 223 10.08 -3.85 -7.19
CA TYR A 223 9.96 -5.17 -6.59
C TYR A 223 11.34 -5.83 -6.50
N MET A 224 11.91 -5.88 -5.30
CA MET A 224 13.28 -6.32 -5.03
C MET A 224 13.35 -7.78 -4.55
N LEU A 225 12.35 -8.58 -4.90
CA LEU A 225 12.35 -10.04 -4.75
C LEU A 225 11.73 -10.70 -5.99
N PRO A 226 12.29 -11.81 -6.51
CA PRO A 226 11.68 -12.52 -7.64
C PRO A 226 10.25 -12.99 -7.34
N SER A 227 9.95 -13.39 -6.10
CA SER A 227 8.59 -13.76 -5.67
C SER A 227 7.57 -12.65 -5.89
N GLN A 228 7.96 -11.39 -5.68
CA GLN A 228 7.10 -10.22 -5.87
C GLN A 228 6.99 -9.81 -7.35
N ALA A 229 8.11 -9.93 -8.09
CA ALA A 229 8.22 -9.58 -9.50
C ALA A 229 7.50 -10.58 -10.42
N SER A 230 7.01 -11.70 -9.90
CA SER A 230 6.39 -12.77 -10.68
C SER A 230 4.94 -13.05 -10.28
N GLY A 231 4.25 -13.92 -11.02
CA GLY A 231 2.83 -14.22 -10.84
C GLY A 231 1.95 -13.03 -11.24
N ARG A 232 2.38 -12.28 -12.25
CA ARG A 232 1.72 -11.05 -12.72
C ARG A 232 2.08 -10.69 -14.14
N TYR A 233 1.30 -9.76 -14.67
CA TYR A 233 1.61 -8.99 -15.87
C TYR A 233 2.43 -7.75 -15.46
N PRO A 234 3.66 -7.56 -15.97
CA PRO A 234 4.55 -6.49 -15.52
C PRO A 234 4.15 -5.12 -16.08
N TYR A 235 4.50 -4.04 -15.37
CA TYR A 235 4.32 -2.69 -15.90
C TYR A 235 5.34 -2.39 -17.01
N SER A 236 4.88 -1.65 -18.02
CA SER A 236 5.76 -1.15 -19.09
C SER A 236 6.69 -0.06 -18.55
N ARG A 237 8.00 -0.24 -18.74
CA ARG A 237 9.03 0.78 -18.48
C ARG A 237 8.93 2.00 -19.41
N ILE A 238 8.30 1.83 -20.58
CA ILE A 238 8.19 2.86 -21.63
C ILE A 238 6.84 3.58 -21.53
N ASN A 239 5.75 2.81 -21.50
CA ASN A 239 4.38 3.33 -21.58
C ASN A 239 3.68 3.33 -20.21
N TYR A 240 4.42 3.50 -19.10
CA TYR A 240 3.87 3.49 -17.75
C TYR A 240 2.67 4.46 -17.62
N PRO A 241 1.55 4.07 -16.98
CA PRO A 241 1.32 2.83 -16.21
C PRO A 241 0.70 1.68 -17.01
N ALA A 242 0.92 1.59 -18.33
CA ALA A 242 0.47 0.45 -19.11
C ALA A 242 1.05 -0.87 -18.57
N ILE A 243 0.27 -1.94 -18.66
CA ILE A 243 0.63 -3.29 -18.24
C ILE A 243 0.88 -4.12 -19.51
N SER A 244 1.95 -4.92 -19.51
CA SER A 244 2.27 -5.85 -20.60
C SER A 244 1.29 -7.02 -20.62
N ASP A 245 1.10 -7.63 -21.79
CA ASP A 245 0.37 -8.88 -21.97
C ASP A 245 1.21 -10.14 -21.69
N ASN A 246 2.50 -9.99 -21.38
CA ASN A 246 3.38 -11.10 -21.03
C ASN A 246 3.17 -11.52 -19.57
N TRP A 247 2.69 -12.74 -19.36
CA TRP A 247 2.54 -13.30 -18.01
C TRP A 247 3.87 -13.86 -17.50
N ILE A 248 4.32 -13.40 -16.33
CA ILE A 248 5.49 -13.94 -15.65
C ILE A 248 5.02 -15.01 -14.66
N GLU A 249 5.46 -16.25 -14.85
CA GLU A 249 5.10 -17.37 -13.99
C GLU A 249 5.55 -17.16 -12.53
N PRO A 250 4.68 -17.43 -11.54
CA PRO A 250 4.99 -17.25 -10.12
C PRO A 250 6.28 -17.96 -9.69
N LYS A 251 7.14 -17.22 -8.99
CA LYS A 251 8.35 -17.71 -8.31
C LYS A 251 8.13 -17.67 -6.80
N GLN A 252 8.80 -18.59 -6.11
CA GLN A 252 8.81 -18.66 -4.64
C GLN A 252 10.26 -18.89 -4.23
N THR A 253 10.98 -17.77 -4.12
CA THR A 253 12.40 -17.71 -3.76
C THR A 253 12.59 -18.15 -2.31
N ARG A 254 13.62 -18.95 -2.06
CA ARG A 254 13.92 -19.51 -0.74
C ARG A 254 14.80 -18.53 0.04
N THR A 255 14.16 -17.54 0.66
CA THR A 255 14.88 -16.55 1.47
C THR A 255 15.19 -17.06 2.87
N HIS A 256 16.41 -16.74 3.33
CA HIS A 256 16.94 -17.12 4.64
C HIS A 256 17.35 -15.88 5.41
N GLY A 257 17.31 -15.98 6.73
CA GLY A 257 17.91 -15.00 7.63
C GLY A 257 16.89 -14.37 8.58
N ILE A 258 17.03 -13.08 8.85
CA ILE A 258 16.23 -12.35 9.83
C ILE A 258 15.76 -11.04 9.20
N VAL A 259 14.46 -10.74 9.31
CA VAL A 259 13.92 -9.39 9.15
C VAL A 259 13.79 -8.77 10.53
N ALA A 260 14.53 -7.71 10.82
CA ALA A 260 14.39 -6.95 12.05
C ALA A 260 13.66 -5.64 11.75
N SER A 261 12.74 -5.23 12.65
CA SER A 261 12.01 -3.99 12.43
C SER A 261 11.48 -3.37 13.73
N THR A 262 11.38 -2.05 13.73
CA THR A 262 10.63 -1.23 14.70
C THR A 262 9.45 -0.48 14.08
N ASN A 263 9.22 -0.67 12.78
CA ASN A 263 8.21 0.03 12.00
C ASN A 263 7.45 -0.91 11.07
N SER A 264 6.20 -0.56 10.82
CA SER A 264 5.29 -1.31 9.96
C SER A 264 4.77 -0.40 8.86
N HIS A 265 3.88 -0.94 8.03
CA HIS A 265 3.24 -0.16 6.99
C HIS A 265 2.29 0.90 7.54
N ALA A 266 1.66 0.63 8.70
CA ALA A 266 0.67 1.52 9.28
C ALA A 266 1.25 2.43 10.36
N THR A 267 2.19 1.93 11.17
CA THR A 267 2.63 2.59 12.41
C THR A 267 3.86 1.91 13.01
N ASN A 268 4.34 2.33 14.20
CA ASN A 268 5.51 1.72 14.84
C ASN A 268 5.13 0.58 15.80
N HIS A 269 6.08 -0.30 16.12
CA HIS A 269 5.92 -1.34 17.13
C HIS A 269 7.23 -1.58 17.89
N ALA A 270 7.15 -2.32 19.01
CA ALA A 270 8.34 -2.82 19.67
C ALA A 270 9.20 -3.63 18.68
N ARG A 271 10.52 -3.64 18.87
CA ARG A 271 11.43 -4.34 17.96
C ARG A 271 11.02 -5.81 17.82
N ILE A 272 10.85 -6.24 16.57
CA ILE A 272 10.55 -7.62 16.18
C ILE A 272 11.70 -8.20 15.38
N GLU A 273 11.87 -9.52 15.46
CA GLU A 273 12.65 -10.30 14.51
C GLU A 273 11.78 -11.40 13.92
N VAL A 274 11.71 -11.45 12.60
CA VAL A 274 11.09 -12.52 11.83
C VAL A 274 12.20 -13.37 11.25
N HIS A 275 12.36 -14.58 11.77
CA HIS A 275 13.38 -15.53 11.35
C HIS A 275 12.84 -16.35 10.18
N LEU A 276 13.58 -16.35 9.08
CA LEU A 276 13.23 -17.03 7.83
C LEU A 276 14.15 -18.22 7.57
N LYS A 277 13.54 -19.35 7.20
CA LYS A 277 14.24 -20.57 6.81
C LYS A 277 13.59 -21.16 5.57
N GLU A 278 14.38 -21.31 4.50
CA GLU A 278 13.91 -21.88 3.23
C GLU A 278 12.70 -21.14 2.62
N GLY A 279 12.61 -19.82 2.85
CA GLY A 279 11.51 -18.96 2.42
C GLY A 279 10.35 -18.83 3.40
N TYR A 280 10.28 -19.66 4.45
CA TYR A 280 9.20 -19.65 5.43
C TYR A 280 9.56 -18.89 6.69
N ILE A 281 8.55 -18.33 7.37
CA ILE A 281 8.69 -17.89 8.75
C ILE A 281 8.89 -19.10 9.67
N ASP A 282 10.07 -19.19 10.29
CA ASP A 282 10.45 -20.22 11.26
C ASP A 282 10.12 -19.80 12.70
N LYS A 283 10.40 -18.54 13.03
CA LYS A 283 10.24 -18.01 14.40
C LYS A 283 10.03 -16.50 14.41
N ILE A 284 9.24 -16.03 15.39
CA ILE A 284 9.09 -14.61 15.70
C ILE A 284 9.67 -14.33 17.10
N VAL A 285 10.49 -13.28 17.23
CA VAL A 285 11.05 -12.81 18.51
C VAL A 285 10.64 -11.36 18.75
N GLY A 286 10.17 -11.05 19.97
CA GLY A 286 9.78 -9.67 20.32
C GLY A 286 8.49 -9.21 19.63
N GLY A 287 8.44 -7.92 19.29
CA GLY A 287 7.34 -7.30 18.54
C GLY A 287 6.14 -6.82 19.36
N GLY A 288 6.07 -7.13 20.67
CA GLY A 288 4.87 -6.85 21.48
C GLY A 288 3.62 -7.44 20.82
N LEU A 289 2.51 -6.70 20.84
CA LEU A 289 1.26 -7.13 20.20
C LEU A 289 1.38 -7.40 18.70
N TYR A 290 2.28 -6.70 18.00
CA TYR A 290 2.52 -6.97 16.58
C TYR A 290 3.13 -8.38 16.37
N GLY A 291 4.11 -8.73 17.20
CA GLY A 291 4.71 -10.06 17.22
C GLY A 291 3.77 -11.13 17.78
N ASP A 292 2.92 -10.80 18.75
CA ASP A 292 1.84 -11.67 19.24
C ASP A 292 0.92 -12.06 18.09
N GLY A 293 0.49 -11.08 17.30
CA GLY A 293 -0.31 -11.31 16.11
C GLY A 293 0.30 -12.33 15.16
N MET A 294 1.55 -12.13 14.75
CA MET A 294 2.23 -13.07 13.86
C MET A 294 2.33 -14.48 14.46
N ARG A 295 2.63 -14.61 15.75
CA ARG A 295 2.70 -15.91 16.44
C ARG A 295 1.34 -16.60 16.54
N VAL A 296 0.27 -15.86 16.74
CA VAL A 296 -1.10 -16.40 16.69
C VAL A 296 -1.42 -16.86 15.27
N SER A 297 -1.08 -16.07 14.25
CA SER A 297 -1.33 -16.44 12.85
C SER A 297 -0.59 -17.72 12.42
N MET A 298 0.61 -17.96 12.95
CA MET A 298 1.38 -19.19 12.70
C MET A 298 0.73 -20.45 13.30
N GLN A 299 -0.23 -20.30 14.21
CA GLN A 299 -0.98 -21.41 14.80
C GLN A 299 -2.29 -21.70 14.05
N TYR A 300 -2.65 -20.90 13.05
CA TYR A 300 -3.89 -21.09 12.30
C TYR A 300 -3.90 -22.47 11.62
N PRO A 301 -5.03 -23.22 11.65
CA PRO A 301 -5.08 -24.57 11.10
C PRO A 301 -4.65 -24.62 9.63
N ASN A 302 -3.81 -25.61 9.31
CA ASN A 302 -3.28 -25.85 7.96
C ASN A 302 -2.46 -24.70 7.35
N ILE A 303 -2.05 -23.69 8.13
CA ILE A 303 -1.36 -22.50 7.58
C ILE A 303 -0.06 -22.83 6.82
N ASN A 304 0.62 -23.92 7.20
CA ASN A 304 1.84 -24.39 6.55
C ASN A 304 1.58 -25.28 5.32
N THR A 305 0.36 -25.79 5.14
CA THR A 305 -0.02 -26.67 4.03
C THR A 305 -1.01 -26.04 3.06
N MET A 306 -1.64 -24.94 3.45
CA MET A 306 -2.55 -24.16 2.62
C MET A 306 -1.80 -23.56 1.43
N LEU A 307 -2.41 -23.62 0.25
CA LEU A 307 -1.87 -23.01 -0.95
C LEU A 307 -2.41 -21.59 -1.08
N TRP A 308 -1.52 -20.60 -1.10
CA TRP A 308 -1.91 -19.25 -1.49
C TRP A 308 -2.47 -19.29 -2.93
N PRO A 309 -3.56 -18.56 -3.26
CA PRO A 309 -4.06 -18.51 -4.63
C PRO A 309 -2.92 -18.24 -5.62
N PHE A 310 -2.97 -18.78 -6.85
CA PHE A 310 -1.93 -18.61 -7.90
C PHE A 310 -0.49 -19.08 -7.57
N GLN A 311 -0.17 -19.51 -6.34
CA GLN A 311 1.13 -20.11 -6.01
C GLN A 311 1.12 -21.63 -6.27
N LYS A 312 2.32 -22.22 -6.39
CA LYS A 312 2.49 -23.66 -6.67
C LYS A 312 2.99 -24.46 -5.47
N LYS A 313 3.71 -23.83 -4.53
CA LYS A 313 4.20 -24.48 -3.31
C LYS A 313 3.30 -24.13 -2.11
N PRO A 314 3.05 -25.09 -1.21
CA PRO A 314 2.23 -24.87 -0.02
C PRO A 314 2.88 -23.87 0.95
N GLY A 315 2.07 -23.38 1.88
CA GLY A 315 2.46 -22.45 2.93
C GLY A 315 1.96 -21.05 2.67
N PHE A 316 1.40 -20.44 3.71
CA PHE A 316 0.88 -19.07 3.66
C PHE A 316 1.95 -18.02 4.01
N TRP A 317 2.96 -18.40 4.80
CA TRP A 317 3.97 -17.49 5.35
C TRP A 317 5.29 -17.53 4.58
N TRP A 318 5.23 -17.23 3.29
CA TRP A 318 6.42 -16.97 2.48
C TRP A 318 6.80 -15.49 2.54
N LEU A 319 8.10 -15.19 2.49
CA LEU A 319 8.52 -13.83 2.15
C LEU A 319 8.08 -13.52 0.71
N TYR A 320 7.10 -12.63 0.58
CA TYR A 320 6.51 -12.30 -0.72
C TYR A 320 7.04 -10.99 -1.30
N GLU A 321 7.18 -9.95 -0.48
CA GLU A 321 7.43 -8.58 -0.92
C GLU A 321 8.64 -7.97 -0.21
N ALA A 322 9.51 -7.35 -1.01
CA ALA A 322 10.53 -6.40 -0.55
C ALA A 322 10.57 -5.28 -1.59
N GLY A 323 10.14 -4.08 -1.20
CA GLY A 323 10.08 -2.92 -2.08
C GLY A 323 11.25 -1.97 -1.87
N THR A 324 11.76 -1.35 -2.93
CA THR A 324 12.63 -0.19 -2.81
C THR A 324 11.90 1.06 -3.31
N GLY A 325 11.72 2.02 -2.39
CA GLY A 325 11.33 3.39 -2.72
C GLY A 325 12.48 4.13 -3.41
N THR A 326 12.24 4.64 -4.62
CA THR A 326 13.32 5.19 -5.48
C THR A 326 13.26 6.70 -5.68
N ASN A 327 12.17 7.36 -5.28
CA ASN A 327 12.11 8.81 -5.34
C ASN A 327 12.76 9.41 -4.10
N PRO A 328 13.86 10.18 -4.25
CA PRO A 328 14.66 10.67 -3.14
C PRO A 328 13.97 11.76 -2.31
N LYS A 329 12.77 12.19 -2.71
CA LYS A 329 12.01 13.25 -2.06
C LYS A 329 10.83 12.75 -1.25
N TYR A 330 10.47 11.46 -1.35
CA TYR A 330 9.47 10.90 -0.45
C TYR A 330 10.03 10.83 0.96
N PHE A 331 9.19 11.18 1.93
CA PHE A 331 9.45 10.96 3.32
C PHE A 331 8.13 10.70 4.05
N LYS A 332 8.23 10.03 5.20
CA LYS A 332 7.12 9.83 6.14
C LYS A 332 6.87 11.15 6.85
N HIS A 333 5.78 11.85 6.54
CA HIS A 333 5.54 13.14 7.16
C HIS A 333 4.91 13.00 8.57
N PRO A 334 5.36 13.78 9.58
CA PRO A 334 5.02 13.50 10.98
C PRO A 334 3.52 13.51 11.30
N GLN A 335 2.71 14.23 10.53
CA GLN A 335 1.27 14.31 10.75
C GLN A 335 0.54 12.97 10.58
N GLU A 336 0.98 12.09 9.67
CA GLU A 336 0.31 10.78 9.49
C GLU A 336 0.50 9.91 10.73
N ILE A 337 1.70 9.93 11.31
CA ILE A 337 2.07 9.16 12.49
C ILE A 337 1.14 9.51 13.67
N LEU A 338 0.76 10.77 13.81
CA LEU A 338 -0.16 11.23 14.85
C LEU A 338 -1.57 10.63 14.72
N THR A 339 -1.95 10.20 13.52
CA THR A 339 -3.26 9.59 13.23
C THR A 339 -3.21 8.08 13.01
N GLY A 340 -2.10 7.43 13.39
CA GLY A 340 -1.92 5.99 13.17
C GLY A 340 -1.88 5.61 11.69
N GLN A 341 -1.34 6.50 10.86
CA GLN A 341 -1.12 6.29 9.42
C GLN A 341 0.36 6.47 9.08
N ASN A 342 0.80 5.81 8.01
CA ASN A 342 2.18 5.90 7.53
C ASN A 342 2.28 5.59 6.02
N LEU A 343 1.36 6.16 5.24
CA LEU A 343 1.11 5.79 3.86
C LEU A 343 1.75 6.73 2.83
N SER A 344 2.35 7.86 3.26
CA SER A 344 2.92 8.87 2.36
C SER A 344 4.04 8.33 1.47
N GLU A 345 4.73 7.27 1.89
CA GLU A 345 5.72 6.54 1.08
C GLU A 345 5.12 5.95 -0.22
N ARG A 346 3.82 5.66 -0.24
CA ARG A 346 3.13 5.03 -1.38
C ARG A 346 2.51 5.98 -2.38
N ASN A 347 2.68 7.28 -2.20
CA ASN A 347 2.17 8.26 -3.17
C ASN A 347 2.91 8.17 -4.53
N ALA A 348 3.95 7.31 -4.61
CA ALA A 348 4.81 7.05 -5.76
C ALA A 348 4.12 6.57 -7.04
#